data_AF-A0AAD5MGA2-F1
#
_entry.id   AF-A0AAD5MGA2-F1
#
_cell.length_a   1.000
_cell.length_b   1.000
_cell.length_c   1.000
_cell.angle_alpha   90.00
_cell.angle_beta   90.00
_cell.angle_gamma   90.00
#
_symmetry.space_group_name_H-M   'P 1'
#
loop_
_entity.id
_entity.type
_entity.pdbx_description
1 polymer ?
#
loop_
_entity_poly.entity_id
_entity_poly.type
_entity_poly.pdbx_seq_one_letter_code
_entity_poly.pdbx_strand_id
1 'polypeptide(L)'
;MACIMGQNPQLFSKRVLLLERGKVSSLPNTPPEHYSNRVSAVSPASIEMFKKLGVWKRIQSYRVKKVDRLRVIDNCSQAEFRV
;
A
#
# COMPACT_ATOMS: atom_id res chain seq x y z
N MET A 1 4.36 9.13 2.55
CA MET A 1 3.78 10.03 3.59
C MET A 1 3.64 11.47 3.10
N ALA A 2 4.63 12.04 2.40
CA ALA A 2 4.60 13.45 1.97
C ALA A 2 3.29 13.92 1.30
N CYS A 3 2.69 13.10 0.43
CA CYS A 3 1.42 13.44 -0.24
C CYS A 3 0.26 13.70 0.74
N ILE A 4 0.13 12.88 1.79
CA ILE A 4 -0.93 13.05 2.81
C ILE A 4 -0.67 14.30 3.64
N MET A 5 0.60 14.55 4.00
CA MET A 5 0.97 15.74 4.75
C MET A 5 0.61 17.02 3.99
N GLY A 6 0.81 17.05 2.67
CA GLY A 6 0.39 18.16 1.82
C GLY A 6 -1.14 18.33 1.69
N GLN A 7 -1.91 17.27 1.93
CA GLN A 7 -3.38 17.31 1.92
C GLN A 7 -4.00 17.49 3.32
N ASN A 8 -3.19 17.49 4.38
CA ASN A 8 -3.68 17.63 5.74
C ASN A 8 -4.01 19.11 6.03
N PRO A 9 -5.27 19.47 6.39
CA PRO A 9 -5.65 20.85 6.65
C PRO A 9 -4.81 21.54 7.73
N GLN A 10 -4.37 20.79 8.74
CA GLN A 10 -3.54 21.32 9.83
C GLN A 10 -2.10 21.62 9.40
N LEU A 11 -1.63 20.98 8.33
CA LEU A 11 -0.28 21.13 7.81
C LEU A 11 -0.23 21.95 6.51
N PHE A 12 -1.37 22.51 6.06
CA PHE A 12 -1.47 23.23 4.78
C PHE A 12 -0.49 24.40 4.66
N SER A 13 -0.16 25.07 5.77
CA SER A 13 0.81 26.17 5.82
C SER A 13 2.28 25.72 5.90
N LYS A 14 2.55 24.42 5.96
CA LYS A 14 3.89 23.85 6.13
C LYS A 14 4.43 23.35 4.79
N ARG A 15 5.73 23.59 4.55
CA ARG A 15 6.43 23.04 3.39
C ARG A 15 6.92 21.63 3.73
N VAL A 16 6.63 20.67 2.85
CA VAL A 16 7.04 19.28 3.00
C VAL A 16 8.20 19.00 2.03
N LEU A 17 9.39 18.73 2.56
CA LEU A 17 10.55 18.30 1.78
C LEU A 17 10.67 16.77 1.84
N LEU A 18 10.76 16.12 0.68
CA LEU A 18 11.04 14.69 0.57
C LEU A 18 12.50 14.50 0.15
N LEU A 19 13.30 13.91 1.03
CA LEU A 19 14.69 13.54 0.75
C LEU A 19 14.78 12.02 0.64
N GLU A 20 15.22 11.53 -0.51
CA GLU A 20 15.45 10.11 -0.77
C GLU A 20 16.85 9.95 -1.37
N ARG A 21 17.66 9.06 -0.81
CA ARG A 21 19.02 8.79 -1.32
C ARG A 21 18.98 7.81 -2.50
N GLY A 22 17.96 6.96 -2.55
CA GLY A 22 17.76 6.00 -3.62
C GLY A 22 17.65 6.64 -5.00
N LYS A 23 18.06 5.90 -6.03
CA LYS A 23 17.82 6.32 -7.42
C LYS A 23 16.32 6.42 -7.65
N VAL A 24 15.89 7.51 -8.27
CA VAL A 24 14.49 7.67 -8.68
C VAL A 24 14.18 6.61 -9.73
N SER A 25 13.34 5.64 -9.36
CA SER A 25 12.78 4.66 -10.29
C SER A 25 11.27 4.90 -10.39
N SER A 26 10.78 5.13 -11.61
CA SER A 26 9.35 5.11 -11.86
C SER A 26 8.83 3.67 -11.77
N LEU A 27 7.55 3.53 -11.41
CA LEU A 27 6.86 2.26 -11.57
C LEU A 27 6.81 1.95 -13.08
N PRO A 28 7.32 0.79 -13.54
CA PRO A 28 7.19 0.38 -14.93
C PRO A 28 5.74 0.41 -15.39
N ASN A 29 5.51 0.64 -16.68
CA ASN A 29 4.14 0.64 -17.24
C ASN A 29 3.49 -0.74 -17.17
N THR A 30 4.30 -1.79 -17.33
CA THR A 30 3.87 -3.19 -17.26
C THR A 30 4.47 -3.87 -16.03
N PRO A 31 3.68 -4.68 -15.30
CA PRO A 31 4.22 -5.49 -14.22
C PRO A 31 5.33 -6.42 -14.70
N PRO A 32 6.40 -6.64 -13.91
CA PRO A 32 7.43 -7.62 -14.24
C PRO A 32 6.84 -9.02 -14.40
N GLU A 33 7.38 -9.82 -15.32
CA GLU A 33 6.95 -11.19 -15.56
C GLU A 33 7.02 -12.04 -14.29
N HIS A 34 8.13 -11.94 -13.55
CA HIS A 34 8.32 -12.66 -12.29
C HIS A 34 7.84 -11.87 -11.07
N TYR A 35 7.37 -12.59 -10.05
CA TYR A 35 7.00 -12.00 -8.77
C TYR A 35 8.25 -11.68 -7.92
N SER A 36 8.19 -10.54 -7.23
CA SER A 36 9.16 -10.20 -6.19
C SER A 36 8.61 -10.60 -4.83
N ASN A 37 9.51 -11.01 -3.92
CA ASN A 37 9.16 -11.26 -2.52
C ASN A 37 8.91 -9.97 -1.73
N ARG A 38 9.19 -8.80 -2.31
CA ARG A 38 8.90 -7.49 -1.70
C ARG A 38 7.43 -7.15 -1.90
N VAL A 39 6.61 -7.62 -0.98
CA VAL A 39 5.16 -7.36 -0.94
C VAL A 39 4.76 -6.77 0.40
N SER A 40 3.56 -6.20 0.47
CA SER A 40 2.97 -5.71 1.71
C SER A 40 1.49 -6.05 1.75
N ALA A 41 1.02 -6.50 2.92
CA ALA A 41 -0.41 -6.66 3.16
C ALA A 41 -1.04 -5.27 3.37
N VAL A 42 -2.06 -4.96 2.59
CA VAL A 42 -2.76 -3.68 2.66
C VAL A 42 -4.10 -3.89 3.36
N SER A 43 -4.32 -3.20 4.48
CA SER A 43 -5.57 -3.28 5.23
C SER A 43 -6.69 -2.46 4.54
N PRO A 44 -7.98 -2.71 4.87
CA PRO A 44 -9.08 -1.90 4.36
C PRO A 44 -8.92 -0.40 4.62
N ALA A 45 -8.41 -0.01 5.79
CA ALA A 45 -8.16 1.40 6.11
C ALA A 45 -7.09 2.02 5.19
N SER A 46 -6.03 1.28 4.87
CA SER A 46 -5.02 1.73 3.91
C SER A 46 -5.58 1.84 2.49
N ILE A 47 -6.49 0.94 2.09
CA ILE A 47 -7.20 1.05 0.81
C ILE A 47 -7.99 2.35 0.74
N GLU A 48 -8.74 2.70 1.79
CA GLU A 48 -9.48 3.97 1.85
C GLU A 48 -8.56 5.18 1.74
N MET A 49 -7.39 5.13 2.38
CA MET A 49 -6.37 6.17 2.23
C MET A 49 -5.88 6.27 0.77
N PHE A 50 -5.60 5.16 0.09
CA PHE A 50 -5.18 5.15 -1.31
C PHE A 50 -6.27 5.65 -2.26
N LYS A 51 -7.55 5.41 -1.95
CA LYS A 51 -8.69 5.96 -2.69
C LYS A 51 -8.74 7.48 -2.55
N LYS A 52 -8.59 8.01 -1.33
CA LYS A 52 -8.53 9.46 -1.08
C LYS A 52 -7.37 10.14 -1.82
N LEU A 53 -6.23 9.46 -1.91
CA LEU A 53 -5.07 9.93 -2.67
C LEU A 53 -5.22 9.76 -4.20
N GLY A 54 -6.29 9.14 -4.68
CA GLY A 54 -6.54 8.92 -6.11
C GLY A 54 -5.66 7.86 -6.77
N VAL A 55 -4.86 7.11 -6.01
CA VAL A 55 -3.88 6.15 -6.56
C VAL A 55 -4.40 4.71 -6.59
N TRP A 56 -5.48 4.41 -5.88
CA TRP A 56 -5.97 3.03 -5.72
C TRP A 56 -6.29 2.32 -7.04
N LYS A 57 -6.96 3.01 -7.99
CA LYS A 57 -7.28 2.43 -9.30
C LYS A 57 -6.04 1.97 -10.05
N ARG A 58 -4.95 2.76 -10.01
CA ARG A 58 -3.66 2.42 -10.64
C ARG A 58 -2.99 1.23 -9.95
N ILE A 59 -3.08 1.14 -8.62
CA ILE A 59 -2.53 0.00 -7.87
C ILE A 59 -3.27 -1.28 -8.27
N GLN A 60 -4.61 -1.24 -8.31
CA GLN A 60 -5.45 -2.37 -8.73
C GLN A 60 -5.18 -2.81 -10.16
N SER A 61 -5.03 -1.88 -11.10
CA SER A 61 -4.74 -2.20 -12.50
C SER A 61 -3.33 -2.76 -12.72
N TYR A 62 -2.41 -2.50 -11.80
CA TYR A 62 -1.03 -2.98 -11.90
C TYR A 62 -0.92 -4.43 -11.42
N ARG A 63 -1.06 -4.67 -10.11
CA ARG A 63 -1.02 -6.03 -9.52
C ARG A 63 -1.49 -5.98 -8.07
N VAL A 64 -2.62 -6.61 -7.78
CA VAL A 64 -3.15 -6.80 -6.42
C VAL A 64 -3.67 -8.22 -6.28
N LYS A 65 -3.47 -8.84 -5.11
CA LYS A 65 -4.10 -10.11 -4.75
C LYS A 65 -5.02 -9.88 -3.56
N LYS A 66 -6.31 -10.17 -3.73
CA LYS A 66 -7.28 -10.19 -2.63
C LYS A 66 -6.96 -11.36 -1.71
N VAL A 67 -7.00 -11.12 -0.41
CA VAL A 67 -6.87 -12.13 0.64
C VAL A 67 -8.19 -12.16 1.39
N ASP A 68 -8.91 -13.27 1.29
CA ASP A 68 -10.26 -13.41 1.87
C ASP A 68 -10.24 -14.12 3.24
N ARG A 69 -9.10 -14.70 3.62
CA ARG A 69 -8.96 -15.52 4.82
C ARG A 69 -7.61 -15.29 5.48
N LEU A 70 -7.62 -15.13 6.79
CA LEU A 70 -6.45 -15.15 7.64
C LEU A 70 -6.52 -16.38 8.54
N ARG A 71 -5.45 -17.16 8.54
CA ARG A 71 -5.28 -18.28 9.47
C ARG A 71 -4.13 -17.96 10.41
N VAL A 72 -4.41 -18.01 11.70
CA VAL A 72 -3.40 -17.97 12.75
C VAL A 72 -3.24 -19.39 13.26
N ILE A 73 -2.04 -19.94 13.07
CA ILE A 73 -1.71 -21.32 13.45
C ILE A 73 -0.69 -21.22 14.59
N ASP A 74 -1.00 -21.89 15.69
CA ASP A 74 -0.10 -22.09 16.82
C ASP A 74 0.06 -23.60 17.07
N ASN A 75 1.06 -24.01 17.87
CA ASN A 75 1.39 -25.42 18.09
C ASN A 75 0.20 -26.26 18.59
N CYS A 76 -0.73 -25.64 19.33
CA CYS A 76 -1.87 -26.33 19.94
C CYS A 76 -3.24 -25.83 19.45
N SER A 77 -3.31 -24.83 18.55
CA SER A 77 -4.59 -24.27 18.12
C SER A 77 -4.56 -23.65 16.71
N GLN A 78 -5.74 -23.59 16.09
CA GLN A 78 -5.93 -22.93 14.81
C GLN A 78 -7.12 -21.98 14.91
N ALA A 79 -6.90 -20.72 14.55
CA ALA A 79 -7.96 -19.73 14.40
C ALA A 79 -8.06 -19.30 12.93
N GLU A 80 -9.28 -19.23 12.39
CA GLU A 80 -9.55 -18.76 11.03
C GLU A 80 -10.60 -17.65 11.08
N PHE A 81 -10.31 -16.55 10.39
CA PHE A 81 -11.26 -15.45 10.21
C PHE A 81 -11.31 -15.06 8.73
N ARG A 82 -12.50 -14.66 8.27
CA ARG A 82 -12.68 -14.07 6.95
C ARG A 82 -12.32 -12.59 7.00
N VAL A 83 -11.62 -12.10 5.99
CA VAL A 83 -11.08 -10.73 5.88
C VAL A 83 -11.74 -10.00 4.73
#